data_AF-A0A7Y0SQT5-F1
#
_entry.id   AF-A0A7Y0SQT5-F1
#
_cell.length_a   1.000
_cell.length_b   1.000
_cell.length_c   1.000
_cell.angle_alpha   90.00
_cell.angle_beta   90.00
_cell.angle_gamma   90.00
#
_symmetry.space_group_name_H-M   'P 1'
#
loop_
_entity.id
_entity.type
_entity.pdbx_description
1 polymer ?
#
loop_
_entity_poly.entity_id
_entity_poly.type
_entity_poly.pdbx_seq_one_letter_code
_entity_poly.pdbx_strand_id
1 'polypeptide(L)'
;MKRTIRVVGVASLLCCQSVNAMIEKDWDVLTDIGTYGLVATAAAVPAYKGDWEGFWQAGLSIGTASGVGLIGKKTIDAERPDKSDNDSFPSNHTANAFASATNLYLRYGWEAGLPAYSMAALVGVGRVEAKKHYWRDVLAGAAIGTLSAYIFTDAYDENVQLVPWVTSEDAGISITYRW
;
A
#
# COMPACT_ATOMS: atom_id res chain seq x y z
N MET A 1 -31.31 38.33 -37.32
CA MET A 1 -30.04 37.74 -36.84
C MET A 1 -29.99 37.85 -35.32
N LYS A 2 -30.30 36.80 -34.55
CA LYS A 2 -30.11 36.75 -33.09
C LYS A 2 -29.37 35.46 -32.75
N ARG A 3 -28.11 35.60 -32.33
CA ARG A 3 -27.25 34.50 -31.85
C ARG A 3 -27.63 34.19 -30.41
N THR A 4 -28.30 33.07 -30.17
CA THR A 4 -28.49 32.53 -28.82
C THR A 4 -27.26 31.67 -28.50
N ILE A 5 -26.28 32.28 -27.83
CA ILE A 5 -25.04 31.61 -27.43
C ILE A 5 -25.31 30.85 -26.12
N ARG A 6 -25.26 29.52 -26.23
CA ARG A 6 -24.66 28.55 -25.29
C ARG A 6 -24.62 28.95 -23.79
N VAL A 7 -25.71 28.71 -23.05
CA VAL A 7 -25.69 28.66 -21.57
C VAL A 7 -25.70 27.22 -21.03
N VAL A 8 -25.95 26.22 -21.89
CA VAL A 8 -26.07 24.81 -21.48
C VAL A 8 -24.73 24.12 -21.18
N GLY A 9 -23.59 24.74 -21.52
CA GLY A 9 -22.26 24.12 -21.36
C GLY A 9 -21.60 24.29 -19.99
N VAL A 10 -21.96 25.30 -19.20
CA VAL A 10 -21.25 25.63 -17.95
C VAL A 10 -21.76 24.81 -16.76
N ALA A 11 -23.07 24.52 -16.70
CA ALA A 11 -23.68 23.75 -15.61
C ALA A 11 -23.25 22.27 -15.62
N SER A 12 -23.07 21.69 -16.81
CA SER A 12 -22.64 20.30 -17.00
C SER A 12 -21.16 20.09 -16.63
N LEU A 13 -20.29 21.08 -16.90
CA LEU A 13 -18.89 21.06 -16.49
C LEU A 13 -18.72 21.19 -14.97
N LEU A 14 -19.46 22.09 -14.32
CA LEU A 14 -19.44 22.23 -12.86
C LEU A 14 -19.94 20.96 -12.15
N CYS A 15 -20.99 20.33 -12.68
CA CYS A 15 -21.49 19.05 -12.17
C CYS A 15 -20.42 17.95 -12.30
N CYS A 16 -19.75 17.85 -13.46
CA CYS A 16 -18.71 16.87 -13.69
C CYS A 16 -17.50 17.07 -12.75
N GLN A 17 -17.10 18.31 -12.48
CA GLN A 17 -16.04 18.61 -11.50
C GLN A 17 -16.44 18.21 -10.08
N SER A 18 -17.68 18.49 -9.66
CA SER A 18 -18.16 18.07 -8.33
C SER A 18 -18.26 16.55 -8.19
N VAL A 19 -18.63 15.84 -9.25
CA VAL A 19 -18.66 14.36 -9.27
C VAL A 19 -17.25 13.79 -9.18
N ASN A 20 -16.29 14.33 -9.93
CA ASN A 20 -14.89 13.88 -9.86
C ASN A 20 -14.29 14.12 -8.47
N ALA A 21 -14.53 15.27 -7.85
CA ALA A 21 -14.06 15.56 -6.49
C ALA A 21 -14.70 14.63 -5.43
N MET A 22 -15.97 14.25 -5.61
CA MET A 22 -16.64 13.27 -4.75
C MET A 22 -16.02 11.86 -4.91
N ILE A 23 -15.78 11.43 -6.15
CA ILE A 23 -15.13 10.15 -6.46
C ILE A 23 -13.71 10.09 -5.88
N GLU A 24 -12.91 11.15 -6.05
CA GLU A 24 -11.55 11.24 -5.49
C GLU A 24 -11.57 11.09 -3.96
N LYS A 25 -12.55 11.71 -3.29
CA LYS A 25 -12.73 11.60 -1.84
C LYS A 25 -13.15 10.20 -1.40
N ASP A 26 -14.01 9.53 -2.16
CA ASP A 26 -14.43 8.15 -1.87
C ASP A 26 -13.25 7.18 -1.95
N TRP A 27 -12.37 7.37 -2.94
CA TRP A 27 -11.11 6.61 -3.03
C TRP A 27 -10.17 6.89 -1.87
N ASP A 28 -10.03 8.14 -1.44
CA ASP A 28 -9.18 8.51 -0.29
C ASP A 28 -9.65 7.81 0.99
N VAL A 29 -10.97 7.84 1.26
CA VAL A 29 -11.57 7.15 2.42
C VAL A 29 -11.43 5.64 2.31
N LEU A 30 -11.69 5.05 1.14
CA LEU A 30 -11.56 3.60 0.93
C LEU A 30 -10.13 3.13 1.21
N THR A 31 -9.15 3.89 0.72
CA THR A 31 -7.73 3.54 0.89
C THR A 31 -7.23 3.76 2.31
N ASP A 32 -7.75 4.75 3.05
CA ASP A 32 -7.48 4.90 4.48
C ASP A 32 -7.98 3.66 5.24
N ILE A 33 -9.26 3.29 5.04
CA ILE A 33 -9.86 2.11 5.68
C ILE A 33 -9.09 0.85 5.31
N GLY A 34 -8.71 0.69 4.04
CA GLY A 34 -7.94 -0.45 3.55
C GLY A 34 -6.57 -0.56 4.22
N THR A 35 -5.81 0.54 4.29
CA THR A 35 -4.50 0.55 4.95
C THR A 35 -4.61 0.26 6.45
N TYR A 36 -5.48 0.98 7.17
CA TYR A 36 -5.60 0.79 8.63
C TYR A 36 -6.22 -0.57 8.98
N GLY A 37 -7.13 -1.08 8.15
CA GLY A 37 -7.66 -2.43 8.27
C GLY A 37 -6.57 -3.49 8.13
N LEU A 38 -5.67 -3.33 7.15
CA LEU A 38 -4.52 -4.23 6.97
C LEU A 38 -3.54 -4.17 8.15
N VAL A 39 -3.18 -2.96 8.61
CA VAL A 39 -2.30 -2.78 9.78
C VAL A 39 -2.93 -3.40 11.03
N ALA A 40 -4.22 -3.16 11.26
CA ALA A 40 -4.95 -3.75 12.37
C ALA A 40 -5.00 -5.28 12.25
N THR A 41 -5.18 -5.83 11.05
CA THR A 41 -5.18 -7.28 10.82
C THR A 41 -3.80 -7.89 11.07
N ALA A 42 -2.73 -7.27 10.57
CA ALA A 42 -1.35 -7.69 10.80
C ALA A 42 -0.96 -7.66 12.29
N ALA A 43 -1.59 -6.80 13.10
CA ALA A 43 -1.42 -6.80 14.55
C ALA A 43 -2.35 -7.81 15.25
N ALA A 44 -3.62 -7.88 14.85
CA ALA A 44 -4.64 -8.66 15.52
C ALA A 44 -4.50 -10.18 15.31
N VAL A 45 -4.11 -10.61 14.09
CA VAL A 45 -3.96 -12.04 13.78
C VAL A 45 -2.88 -12.70 14.64
N PRO A 46 -1.66 -12.15 14.76
CA PRO A 46 -0.66 -12.70 15.68
C PRO A 46 -1.13 -12.67 17.14
N ALA A 47 -1.69 -11.55 17.61
CA ALA A 47 -2.19 -11.43 18.97
C ALA A 47 -3.26 -12.48 19.31
N TYR A 48 -4.19 -12.75 18.38
CA TYR A 48 -5.22 -13.76 18.52
C TYR A 48 -4.65 -15.19 18.58
N LYS A 49 -3.60 -15.47 17.79
CA LYS A 49 -2.91 -16.77 17.78
C LYS A 49 -1.91 -16.94 18.94
N GLY A 50 -1.76 -15.94 19.82
CA GLY A 50 -0.74 -15.94 20.87
C GLY A 50 0.70 -15.78 20.33
N ASP A 51 0.84 -15.37 19.07
CA ASP A 51 2.09 -15.18 18.36
C ASP A 51 2.66 -13.77 18.60
N TRP A 52 3.18 -13.54 19.80
CA TRP A 52 3.70 -12.21 20.17
C TRP A 52 4.96 -11.80 19.40
N GLU A 53 5.73 -12.78 18.95
CA GLU A 53 6.86 -12.52 18.05
C GLU A 53 6.34 -11.94 16.72
N GLY A 54 5.32 -12.56 16.12
CA GLY A 54 4.70 -12.05 14.89
C GLY A 54 4.11 -10.65 15.02
N PHE A 55 3.51 -10.35 16.18
CA PHE A 55 3.02 -9.01 16.49
C PHE A 55 4.17 -7.98 16.46
N TRP A 56 5.31 -8.29 17.09
CA TRP A 56 6.45 -7.38 17.09
C TRP A 56 7.12 -7.25 15.74
N GLN A 57 7.25 -8.34 15.01
CA GLN A 57 7.75 -8.32 13.64
C GLN A 57 6.86 -7.48 12.71
N ALA A 58 5.53 -7.56 12.85
CA ALA A 58 4.60 -6.70 12.13
C ALA A 58 4.79 -5.23 12.51
N GLY A 59 4.87 -4.92 13.80
CA GLY A 59 5.10 -3.57 14.31
C GLY A 59 6.42 -2.96 13.81
N LEU A 60 7.51 -3.73 13.84
CA LEU A 60 8.82 -3.33 13.33
C LEU A 60 8.77 -3.09 11.81
N SER A 61 8.18 -4.02 11.05
CA SER A 61 8.04 -3.90 9.59
C SER A 61 7.29 -2.63 9.17
N ILE A 62 6.13 -2.38 9.79
CA ILE A 62 5.29 -1.22 9.50
C ILE A 62 5.95 0.07 10.00
N GLY A 63 6.54 0.03 11.20
CA GLY A 63 7.26 1.16 11.79
C GLY A 63 8.45 1.60 10.93
N THR A 64 9.25 0.65 10.44
CA THR A 64 10.36 0.92 9.53
C THR A 64 9.87 1.46 8.19
N ALA A 65 8.84 0.84 7.58
CA ALA A 65 8.27 1.32 6.32
C ALA A 65 7.77 2.77 6.45
N SER A 66 7.04 3.08 7.52
CA SER A 66 6.60 4.44 7.85
C SER A 66 7.77 5.39 8.08
N GLY A 67 8.80 4.97 8.83
CA GLY A 67 9.98 5.79 9.10
C GLY A 67 10.74 6.15 7.82
N VAL A 68 10.99 5.16 6.95
CA VAL A 68 11.63 5.35 5.64
C VAL A 68 10.80 6.28 4.76
N GLY A 69 9.48 6.08 4.69
CA GLY A 69 8.63 6.94 3.87
C GLY A 69 8.50 8.37 4.41
N LEU A 70 8.52 8.57 5.74
CA LEU A 70 8.60 9.91 6.35
C LEU A 70 9.93 10.61 6.03
N ILE A 71 11.05 9.87 6.04
CA ILE A 71 12.34 10.41 5.60
C ILE A 71 12.27 10.79 4.13
N GLY A 72 11.73 9.91 3.27
CA GLY A 72 11.59 10.15 1.84
C GLY A 72 10.78 11.41 1.52
N LYS A 73 9.64 11.61 2.19
CA LYS A 73 8.81 12.82 2.03
C LYS A 73 9.56 14.10 2.40
N LYS A 74 10.37 14.06 3.47
CA LYS A 74 11.14 15.23 3.91
C LYS A 74 12.35 15.54 3.03
N THR A 75 12.86 14.57 2.28
CA THR A 75 14.05 14.74 1.45
C THR A 75 13.75 14.98 -0.02
N ILE A 76 12.59 14.52 -0.50
CA ILE A 76 12.18 14.60 -1.91
C ILE A 76 10.97 15.51 -2.02
N ASP A 77 11.21 16.73 -2.50
CA ASP A 77 10.16 17.71 -2.80
C ASP A 77 9.39 17.26 -4.05
N ALA A 78 8.23 16.63 -3.85
CA ALA A 78 7.42 16.04 -4.90
C ALA A 78 5.97 16.52 -4.80
N GLU A 79 5.58 17.47 -5.65
CA GLU A 79 4.21 17.99 -5.74
C GLU A 79 3.20 16.87 -6.03
N ARG A 80 2.09 16.83 -5.29
CA ARG A 80 1.00 15.86 -5.53
C ARG A 80 0.20 16.18 -6.80
N PRO A 81 -0.44 15.18 -7.44
CA PRO A 81 -1.30 15.41 -8.59
C PRO A 81 -2.48 16.37 -8.32
N ASP A 82 -3.00 16.40 -7.09
CA ASP A 82 -4.06 17.31 -6.64
C ASP A 82 -3.57 18.71 -6.21
N LYS A 83 -2.24 18.94 -6.20
CA LYS A 83 -1.58 20.16 -5.74
C LYS A 83 -1.84 20.51 -4.27
N SER A 84 -2.18 19.53 -3.43
CA SER A 84 -2.46 19.79 -2.02
C SER A 84 -1.19 20.12 -1.22
N ASP A 85 -0.08 19.45 -1.53
CA ASP A 85 1.23 19.59 -0.90
C ASP A 85 2.35 18.98 -1.77
N ASN A 86 3.60 19.06 -1.28
CA ASN A 86 4.78 18.49 -1.92
C ASN A 86 5.29 17.19 -1.26
N ASP A 87 4.43 16.51 -0.50
CA ASP A 87 4.76 15.26 0.17
C ASP A 87 4.21 14.06 -0.62
N SER A 88 4.42 14.03 -1.95
CA SER A 88 3.92 12.95 -2.81
C SER A 88 4.81 11.70 -2.76
N PHE A 89 6.14 11.83 -2.70
CA PHE A 89 7.03 10.67 -2.76
C PHE A 89 7.62 10.29 -1.39
N PRO A 90 7.64 9.01 -1.00
CA PRO A 90 6.85 7.88 -1.51
C PRO A 90 5.44 7.83 -0.87
N SER A 91 4.58 6.93 -1.33
CA SER A 91 3.27 6.71 -0.73
C SER A 91 3.36 5.92 0.59
N ASN A 92 3.20 6.60 1.73
CA ASN A 92 3.20 5.95 3.06
C ASN A 92 2.04 4.96 3.25
N HIS A 93 0.85 5.28 2.73
CA HIS A 93 -0.29 4.37 2.78
C HIS A 93 -0.04 3.06 2.04
N THR A 94 0.61 3.16 0.87
CA THR A 94 1.02 1.98 0.11
C THR A 94 2.13 1.23 0.85
N ALA A 95 3.13 1.91 1.40
CA ALA A 95 4.20 1.29 2.17
C ALA A 95 3.69 0.50 3.37
N ASN A 96 2.78 1.08 4.16
CA ASN A 96 2.21 0.40 5.32
C ASN A 96 1.30 -0.78 4.92
N ALA A 97 0.51 -0.63 3.86
CA ALA A 97 -0.35 -1.70 3.35
C ALA A 97 0.48 -2.89 2.85
N PHE A 98 1.54 -2.63 2.07
CA PHE A 98 2.43 -3.69 1.57
C PHE A 98 3.30 -4.29 2.67
N ALA A 99 3.74 -3.51 3.67
CA ALA A 99 4.42 -4.05 4.85
C ALA A 99 3.51 -5.02 5.61
N SER A 100 2.26 -4.63 5.85
CA SER A 100 1.26 -5.46 6.54
C SER A 100 0.92 -6.73 5.75
N ALA A 101 0.69 -6.61 4.44
CA ALA A 101 0.38 -7.73 3.58
C ALA A 101 1.55 -8.72 3.44
N THR A 102 2.77 -8.20 3.28
CA THR A 102 3.98 -9.03 3.20
C THR A 102 4.25 -9.72 4.54
N ASN A 103 4.04 -9.05 5.67
CA ASN A 103 4.16 -9.69 6.98
C ASN A 103 3.15 -10.85 7.15
N LEU A 104 1.87 -10.62 6.81
CA LEU A 104 0.85 -11.67 6.86
C LEU A 104 1.18 -12.85 5.93
N TYR A 105 1.70 -12.56 4.73
CA TYR A 105 2.12 -13.57 3.78
C TYR A 105 3.31 -14.41 4.29
N LEU A 106 4.38 -13.74 4.71
CA LEU A 106 5.60 -14.42 5.18
C LEU A 106 5.30 -15.24 6.43
N ARG A 107 4.49 -14.68 7.34
CA ARG A 107 4.22 -15.33 8.62
C ARG A 107 3.19 -16.44 8.51
N TYR A 108 2.06 -16.23 7.84
CA TYR A 108 0.93 -17.17 7.84
C TYR A 108 0.65 -17.83 6.49
N GLY A 109 1.53 -17.64 5.50
CA GLY A 109 1.40 -18.25 4.19
C GLY A 109 0.47 -17.51 3.24
N TRP A 110 0.27 -18.13 2.07
CA TRP A 110 -0.45 -17.52 0.96
C TRP A 110 -1.93 -17.31 1.26
N GLU A 111 -2.55 -18.11 2.12
CA GLU A 111 -3.97 -18.00 2.49
C GLU A 111 -4.28 -16.67 3.18
N ALA A 112 -3.35 -16.18 4.00
CA ALA A 112 -3.43 -14.85 4.60
C ALA A 112 -2.85 -13.78 3.65
N GLY A 113 -1.79 -14.10 2.92
CA GLY A 113 -1.10 -13.17 2.04
C GLY A 113 -1.89 -12.72 0.82
N LEU A 114 -2.53 -13.64 0.09
CA LEU A 114 -3.28 -13.34 -1.14
C LEU A 114 -4.40 -12.30 -0.94
N PRO A 115 -5.32 -12.46 0.05
CA PRO A 115 -6.33 -11.43 0.30
C PRO A 115 -5.70 -10.13 0.80
N ALA A 116 -4.64 -10.20 1.60
CA ALA A 116 -3.95 -9.00 2.10
C ALA A 116 -3.27 -8.20 0.98
N TYR A 117 -2.57 -8.87 0.07
CA TYR A 117 -1.96 -8.24 -1.12
C TYR A 117 -3.00 -7.71 -2.08
N SER A 118 -4.14 -8.39 -2.23
CA SER A 118 -5.25 -7.89 -3.05
C SER A 118 -5.76 -6.56 -2.51
N MET A 119 -5.94 -6.45 -1.19
CA MET A 119 -6.31 -5.19 -0.55
C MET A 119 -5.19 -4.15 -0.65
N ALA A 120 -3.92 -4.52 -0.48
CA ALA A 120 -2.80 -3.59 -0.62
C ALA A 120 -2.65 -3.03 -2.05
N ALA A 121 -2.91 -3.86 -3.07
CA ALA A 121 -2.97 -3.42 -4.46
C ALA A 121 -4.14 -2.45 -4.69
N LEU A 122 -5.32 -2.71 -4.13
CA LEU A 122 -6.46 -1.79 -4.16
C LEU A 122 -6.14 -0.46 -3.49
N VAL A 123 -5.42 -0.46 -2.37
CA VAL A 123 -4.92 0.76 -1.73
C VAL A 123 -4.02 1.53 -2.68
N GLY A 124 -3.07 0.86 -3.34
CA GLY A 124 -2.15 1.50 -4.28
C GLY A 124 -2.88 2.16 -5.46
N VAL A 125 -3.79 1.43 -6.09
CA VAL A 125 -4.63 1.95 -7.19
C VAL A 125 -5.48 3.13 -6.71
N GLY A 126 -6.17 2.97 -5.58
CA GLY A 126 -7.03 4.03 -5.05
C GLY A 126 -6.27 5.32 -4.70
N ARG A 127 -4.99 5.25 -4.30
CA ARG A 127 -4.17 6.46 -4.07
C ARG A 127 -3.83 7.22 -5.35
N VAL A 128 -3.75 6.52 -6.48
CA VAL A 128 -3.61 7.15 -7.80
C VAL A 128 -4.94 7.76 -8.23
N GLU A 129 -6.05 7.02 -8.08
CA GLU A 129 -7.40 7.50 -8.43
C GLU A 129 -7.85 8.69 -7.56
N ALA A 130 -7.45 8.72 -6.28
CA ALA A 130 -7.67 9.85 -5.37
C ALA A 130 -6.72 11.05 -5.64
N LYS A 131 -5.87 10.96 -6.68
CA LYS A 131 -4.88 11.99 -7.05
C LYS A 131 -3.92 12.38 -5.93
N LYS A 132 -3.71 11.50 -4.95
CA LYS A 132 -2.76 11.71 -3.85
C LYS A 132 -1.33 11.38 -4.25
N HIS A 133 -1.17 10.44 -5.17
CA HIS A 133 0.14 9.91 -5.57
C HIS A 133 0.19 9.59 -7.05
N TYR A 134 1.36 9.73 -7.66
CA TYR A 134 1.66 9.13 -8.95
C TYR A 134 1.94 7.63 -8.79
N TRP A 135 1.77 6.87 -9.88
CA TRP A 135 2.07 5.43 -9.90
C TRP A 135 3.48 5.10 -9.41
N ARG A 136 4.47 5.97 -9.69
CA ARG A 136 5.87 5.78 -9.23
C ARG A 136 5.99 5.86 -7.71
N ASP A 137 5.21 6.73 -7.06
CA ASP A 137 5.25 6.91 -5.60
C ASP A 137 4.61 5.72 -4.90
N VAL A 138 3.58 5.14 -5.53
CA VAL A 138 2.92 3.90 -5.12
C VAL A 138 3.87 2.72 -5.27
N LEU A 139 4.53 2.55 -6.43
CA LEU A 139 5.52 1.48 -6.62
C LEU A 139 6.69 1.57 -5.63
N ALA A 140 7.22 2.77 -5.40
CA ALA A 140 8.27 2.97 -4.41
C ALA A 140 7.79 2.64 -3.00
N GLY A 141 6.56 3.06 -2.64
CA GLY A 141 5.94 2.70 -1.37
C GLY A 141 5.79 1.18 -1.20
N ALA A 142 5.27 0.50 -2.22
CA ALA A 142 5.12 -0.96 -2.23
C ALA A 142 6.46 -1.67 -2.01
N ALA A 143 7.52 -1.24 -2.72
CA ALA A 143 8.86 -1.78 -2.55
C ALA A 143 9.41 -1.56 -1.14
N ILE A 144 9.30 -0.36 -0.59
CA ILE A 144 9.73 -0.04 0.78
C ILE A 144 8.99 -0.93 1.80
N GLY A 145 7.67 -1.05 1.66
CA GLY A 145 6.85 -1.85 2.57
C GLY A 145 7.22 -3.32 2.54
N THR A 146 7.29 -3.91 1.34
CA THR A 146 7.66 -5.31 1.14
C THR A 146 9.06 -5.60 1.66
N LEU A 147 10.06 -4.79 1.31
CA LEU A 147 11.44 -4.98 1.79
C LEU A 147 11.53 -4.85 3.31
N SER A 148 10.82 -3.89 3.91
CA SER A 148 10.79 -3.74 5.36
C SER A 148 10.26 -5.02 6.03
N ALA A 149 9.18 -5.60 5.49
CA ALA A 149 8.64 -6.84 6.02
C ALA A 149 9.57 -8.05 5.83
N TYR A 150 10.26 -8.17 4.70
CA TYR A 150 11.25 -9.23 4.46
C TYR A 150 12.45 -9.17 5.43
N ILE A 151 12.82 -7.98 5.90
CA ILE A 151 13.93 -7.82 6.85
C ILE A 151 13.54 -8.29 8.26
N PHE A 152 12.29 -8.07 8.66
CA PHE A 152 11.86 -8.26 10.05
C PHE A 152 10.91 -9.44 10.27
N THR A 153 10.42 -10.11 9.21
CA THR A 153 9.40 -11.16 9.34
C THR A 153 9.93 -12.55 8.99
N ASP A 154 9.82 -13.46 9.95
CA ASP A 154 10.02 -14.90 9.78
C ASP A 154 8.69 -15.65 9.69
N ALA A 155 8.73 -16.87 9.14
CA ALA A 155 7.56 -17.74 9.02
C ALA A 155 7.06 -18.22 10.40
N TYR A 156 5.74 -18.34 10.58
CA TYR A 156 5.11 -18.87 11.81
C TYR A 156 5.25 -20.39 11.93
N ASP A 157 5.11 -21.09 10.81
CA ASP A 157 5.30 -22.53 10.71
C ASP A 157 6.36 -22.81 9.64
N GLU A 158 7.44 -23.48 10.03
CA GLU A 158 8.61 -23.75 9.18
C GLU A 158 8.36 -24.85 8.15
N ASN A 159 7.20 -25.51 8.22
CA ASN A 159 6.87 -26.67 7.40
C ASN A 159 6.86 -26.34 5.90
N VAL A 160 6.57 -25.10 5.50
CA VAL A 160 6.66 -24.67 4.09
C VAL A 160 7.30 -23.28 4.01
N GLN A 161 8.49 -23.18 3.42
CA GLN A 161 9.17 -21.90 3.16
C GLN A 161 9.31 -21.67 1.65
N LEU A 162 8.93 -20.47 1.21
CA LEU A 162 9.12 -19.99 -0.17
C LEU A 162 10.15 -18.85 -0.14
N VAL A 163 11.36 -19.13 -0.60
CA VAL A 163 12.47 -18.16 -0.59
C VAL A 163 12.81 -17.78 -2.03
N PRO A 164 12.45 -16.58 -2.50
CA PRO A 164 12.97 -16.08 -3.77
C PRO A 164 14.47 -15.74 -3.62
N TRP A 165 15.26 -16.06 -4.64
CA TRP A 165 16.67 -15.69 -4.70
C TRP A 165 17.02 -15.14 -6.08
N VAL A 166 17.97 -14.19 -6.10
CA VAL A 166 18.41 -13.52 -7.32
C VAL A 166 19.94 -13.47 -7.34
N THR A 167 20.52 -13.73 -8.50
CA THR A 167 21.94 -13.59 -8.81
C THR A 167 22.11 -12.69 -10.03
N SER A 168 23.36 -12.38 -10.42
CA SER A 168 23.65 -11.57 -11.61
C SER A 168 23.24 -12.23 -12.93
N GLU A 169 23.01 -13.55 -12.92
CA GLU A 169 22.73 -14.35 -14.11
C GLU A 169 21.33 -14.97 -14.06
N ASP A 170 20.88 -15.37 -12.87
CA ASP A 170 19.63 -16.13 -12.68
C ASP A 170 18.77 -15.60 -11.53
N ALA A 171 17.47 -15.89 -11.61
CA ALA A 171 16.51 -15.68 -10.53
C ALA A 171 15.66 -16.95 -10.34
N GLY A 172 15.32 -17.28 -9.10
CA GLY A 172 14.55 -18.47 -8.78
C GLY A 172 13.73 -18.35 -7.50
N ILE A 173 12.92 -19.38 -7.22
CA ILE A 173 12.17 -19.54 -5.97
C ILE A 173 12.52 -20.92 -5.41
N SER A 174 13.01 -20.97 -4.18
CA SER A 174 13.23 -22.20 -3.44
C SER A 174 11.99 -22.53 -2.63
N ILE A 175 11.54 -23.78 -2.71
CA ILE A 175 10.44 -24.31 -1.88
C ILE A 175 11.05 -25.34 -0.95
N THR A 176 10.98 -25.10 0.36
CA THR A 176 11.43 -26.04 1.38
C THR A 176 10.20 -26.56 2.10
N TYR A 177 10.00 -27.88 2.09
CA TYR A 177 8.96 -28.56 2.87
C TYR A 177 9.59 -29.44 3.95
N ARG A 178 9.26 -29.22 5.22
CA ARG A 178 9.74 -30.04 6.36
C ARG A 178 8.58 -30.93 6.83
N TRP A 179 8.74 -32.24 6.68
CA TRP A 179 7.80 -33.28 7.16
C TRP A 179 8.26 -33.89 8.48
#